data_AF-A0A954IGG5-F1
#
_entry.id   AF-A0A954IGG5-F1
#
_cell.length_a   1.000
_cell.length_b   1.000
_cell.length_c   1.000
_cell.angle_alpha   90.00
_cell.angle_beta   90.00
_cell.angle_gamma   90.00
#
_symmetry.space_group_name_H-M   'P 1'
#
loop_
_entity.id
_entity.type
_entity.pdbx_description
1 polymer ?
#
loop_
_entity_poly.entity_id
_entity_poly.type
_entity_poly.pdbx_seq_one_letter_code
_entity_poly.pdbx_strand_id
1 'polypeptide(L)'
;MSLHRPSQSAHHKTRHDFQDQALERTFLTAVRLAEQGRCAEALGHLATAISSDQIRNARAVCLMRSGSVTAALEMLRGVVFRPGTLQQRDDIPVIYQTNFCTVLLLTGRPGGCREVLAEIRDQQHPSVLRLRETLRKWEKTLPFFQWLNWKMGVAPSVPVPVEFTPGEFIEPSSTTAPDNESAAASADPSKT
;
A
#
# COMPACT_ATOMS: atom_id res chain seq x y z
N MET A 1 54.35 -22.41 14.43
CA MET A 1 53.86 -22.03 13.09
C MET A 1 52.35 -21.98 13.14
N SER A 2 51.76 -20.81 13.39
CA SER A 2 50.30 -20.62 13.42
C SER A 2 49.91 -19.81 12.19
N LEU A 3 49.23 -20.45 11.25
CA LEU A 3 48.69 -19.79 10.06
C LEU A 3 47.41 -19.04 10.44
N HIS A 4 47.51 -17.71 10.44
CA HIS A 4 46.40 -16.78 10.58
C HIS A 4 45.55 -16.83 9.30
N ARG A 5 44.29 -17.25 9.40
CA ARG A 5 43.35 -17.34 8.26
C ARG A 5 42.55 -16.03 8.19
N PRO A 6 42.70 -15.19 7.16
CA PRO A 6 41.93 -13.95 7.08
C PRO A 6 40.51 -14.21 6.53
N SER A 7 39.54 -13.67 7.28
CA SER A 7 38.32 -12.98 6.83
C SER A 7 37.46 -13.60 5.71
N GLN A 8 36.45 -14.38 6.10
CA GLN A 8 35.29 -14.74 5.26
C GLN A 8 34.18 -13.65 5.23
N SER A 9 34.36 -12.54 5.95
CA SER A 9 33.28 -11.57 6.21
C SER A 9 33.00 -10.60 5.05
N ALA A 10 33.98 -10.31 4.19
CA ALA A 10 33.83 -9.29 3.14
C ALA A 10 32.98 -9.73 1.93
N HIS A 11 33.06 -11.00 1.52
CA HIS A 11 32.36 -11.49 0.32
C HIS A 11 30.85 -11.66 0.48
N HIS A 12 30.35 -11.84 1.70
CA HIS A 12 28.91 -12.00 1.96
C HIS A 12 28.16 -10.68 1.86
N LYS A 13 28.80 -9.56 2.24
CA LYS A 13 28.19 -8.23 2.24
C LYS A 13 27.91 -7.74 0.82
N THR A 14 28.89 -7.87 -0.08
CA THR A 14 28.78 -7.37 -1.46
C THR A 14 27.65 -8.06 -2.24
N ARG A 15 27.42 -9.36 -2.02
CA ARG A 15 26.37 -10.11 -2.73
C ARG A 15 24.96 -9.68 -2.34
N HIS A 16 24.74 -9.37 -1.06
CA HIS A 16 23.45 -8.88 -0.57
C HIS A 16 23.12 -7.51 -1.17
N ASP A 17 24.08 -6.58 -1.14
CA ASP A 17 23.90 -5.24 -1.69
C ASP A 17 23.55 -5.26 -3.20
N PHE A 18 24.16 -6.16 -3.98
CA PHE A 18 23.82 -6.33 -5.40
C PHE A 18 22.41 -6.89 -5.62
N GLN A 19 21.97 -7.83 -4.79
CA GLN A 19 20.61 -8.40 -4.89
C GLN A 19 19.55 -7.35 -4.54
N ASP A 20 19.79 -6.54 -3.52
CA ASP A 20 18.90 -5.44 -3.13
C ASP A 20 18.79 -4.39 -4.24
N GLN A 21 19.91 -3.99 -4.84
CA GLN A 21 19.90 -3.06 -5.98
C GLN A 21 19.17 -3.63 -7.20
N ALA A 22 19.34 -4.92 -7.50
CA ALA A 22 18.65 -5.56 -8.61
C ALA A 22 17.14 -5.65 -8.37
N LEU A 23 16.73 -5.96 -7.14
CA LEU A 23 15.33 -6.01 -6.72
C LEU A 23 14.71 -4.61 -6.83
N GLU A 24 15.38 -3.59 -6.31
CA GLU A 24 14.91 -2.20 -6.35
C GLU A 24 14.74 -1.70 -7.79
N ARG A 25 15.72 -1.96 -8.68
CA ARG A 25 15.59 -1.61 -10.10
C ARG A 25 14.41 -2.30 -10.78
N THR A 26 14.20 -3.58 -10.45
CA THR A 26 13.08 -4.35 -11.00
C THR A 26 11.76 -3.79 -10.53
N PHE A 27 11.65 -3.49 -9.23
CA PHE A 27 10.49 -2.85 -8.62
C PHE A 27 10.19 -1.49 -9.27
N LEU A 28 11.15 -0.57 -9.30
CA LEU A 28 10.96 0.78 -9.88
C LEU A 28 10.58 0.73 -11.36
N THR A 29 11.15 -0.21 -12.13
CA THR A 29 10.79 -0.41 -13.53
C THR A 29 9.33 -0.83 -13.67
N ALA A 30 8.87 -1.76 -12.82
CA ALA A 30 7.48 -2.21 -12.82
C ALA A 30 6.51 -1.11 -12.39
N VAL A 31 6.86 -0.30 -11.39
CA VAL A 31 6.08 0.88 -10.97
C VAL A 31 5.88 1.83 -12.14
N ARG A 32 6.96 2.21 -12.81
CA ARG A 32 6.90 3.10 -13.99
C ARG A 32 6.01 2.54 -15.11
N LEU A 33 6.11 1.24 -15.39
CA LEU A 33 5.25 0.58 -16.38
C LEU A 33 3.77 0.62 -15.97
N ALA A 34 3.47 0.34 -14.70
CA ALA A 34 2.10 0.37 -14.17
C ALA A 34 1.50 1.78 -14.16
N GLU A 35 2.30 2.81 -13.89
CA GLU A 35 1.89 4.23 -13.98
C GLU A 35 1.56 4.65 -15.42
N GLN A 36 2.20 4.03 -16.41
CA GLN A 36 1.88 4.19 -17.83
C GLN A 36 0.68 3.35 -18.29
N GLY A 37 -0.04 2.70 -17.37
CA GLY A 37 -1.16 1.80 -17.68
C GLY A 37 -0.74 0.43 -18.22
N ARG A 38 0.56 0.12 -18.31
CA ARG A 38 1.11 -1.13 -18.88
C ARG A 38 1.23 -2.21 -17.81
N CYS A 39 0.12 -2.51 -17.12
CA CYS A 39 0.09 -3.43 -15.99
C CYS A 39 0.50 -4.87 -16.35
N ALA A 40 0.17 -5.35 -17.55
CA ALA A 40 0.57 -6.68 -18.02
C ALA A 40 2.09 -6.82 -18.17
N GLU A 41 2.75 -5.78 -18.68
CA GLU A 41 4.21 -5.77 -18.82
C GLU A 41 4.90 -5.62 -17.45
N ALA A 42 4.35 -4.77 -16.57
CA ALA A 42 4.80 -4.69 -15.19
C ALA A 42 4.75 -6.05 -14.48
N LEU A 43 3.66 -6.81 -14.65
CA LEU A 43 3.53 -8.17 -14.13
C LEU A 43 4.58 -9.13 -14.70
N GLY A 44 4.88 -9.04 -16.00
CA GLY A 44 5.95 -9.80 -16.65
C GLY A 44 7.32 -9.50 -16.04
N HIS A 45 7.63 -8.24 -15.79
CA HIS A 45 8.87 -7.83 -15.13
C HIS A 45 8.95 -8.31 -13.68
N LEU A 46 7.85 -8.21 -12.92
CA LEU A 46 7.80 -8.71 -11.54
C LEU A 46 7.82 -10.24 -11.48
N ALA A 47 7.54 -10.93 -12.59
CA ALA A 47 7.49 -12.39 -12.63
C ALA A 47 8.84 -13.06 -12.37
N THR A 48 9.91 -12.41 -12.82
CA THR A 48 11.29 -12.91 -12.75
C THR A 48 12.02 -12.45 -11.48
N ALA A 49 11.42 -11.55 -10.69
CA ALA A 49 12.00 -11.03 -9.47
C ALA A 49 11.96 -12.06 -8.33
N ILE A 50 12.95 -11.97 -7.43
CA ILE A 50 12.93 -12.72 -6.16
C ILE A 50 11.68 -12.33 -5.38
N SER A 51 10.98 -13.33 -4.83
CA SER A 51 9.76 -13.11 -4.07
C SER A 51 10.05 -12.37 -2.76
N SER A 52 9.52 -11.15 -2.63
CA SER A 52 9.50 -10.35 -1.41
C SER A 52 8.09 -9.82 -1.16
N ASP A 53 7.80 -9.29 0.02
CA ASP A 53 6.51 -8.64 0.30
C ASP A 53 6.31 -7.42 -0.62
N GLN A 54 7.36 -6.66 -0.93
CA GLN A 54 7.33 -5.53 -1.87
C GLN A 54 6.94 -5.97 -3.29
N ILE A 55 7.56 -7.04 -3.80
CA ILE A 55 7.24 -7.57 -5.13
C ILE A 55 5.82 -8.16 -5.17
N ARG A 56 5.39 -8.85 -4.11
CA ARG A 56 4.00 -9.36 -4.01
C ARG A 56 2.99 -8.23 -3.94
N ASN A 57 3.23 -7.19 -3.15
CA ASN A 57 2.38 -6.00 -3.13
C ASN A 57 2.30 -5.36 -4.52
N ALA A 58 3.43 -5.13 -5.18
CA ALA A 58 3.47 -4.54 -6.53
C ALA A 58 2.67 -5.36 -7.55
N ARG A 59 2.82 -6.69 -7.53
CA ARG A 59 2.03 -7.59 -8.37
C ARG A 59 0.54 -7.46 -8.09
N ALA A 60 0.14 -7.42 -6.83
CA ALA A 60 -1.26 -7.26 -6.45
C ALA A 60 -1.85 -5.92 -6.91
N VAL A 61 -1.09 -4.82 -6.82
CA VAL A 61 -1.51 -3.51 -7.36
C VAL A 61 -1.72 -3.59 -8.87
N CYS A 62 -0.81 -4.22 -9.61
CA CYS A 62 -0.97 -4.42 -11.05
C CYS A 62 -2.21 -5.27 -11.37
N LEU A 63 -2.44 -6.34 -10.62
CA LEU A 63 -3.63 -7.20 -10.77
C LEU A 63 -4.94 -6.45 -10.48
N MET A 64 -4.98 -5.58 -9.46
CA MET A 64 -6.15 -4.74 -9.21
C MET A 64 -6.41 -3.80 -10.39
N ARG A 65 -5.38 -3.12 -10.87
CA ARG A 65 -5.48 -2.16 -11.98
C ARG A 65 -5.83 -2.82 -13.32
N SER A 66 -5.49 -4.09 -13.52
CA SER A 66 -5.87 -4.87 -14.70
C SER A 66 -7.20 -5.63 -14.55
N GLY A 67 -7.95 -5.41 -13.46
CA GLY A 67 -9.25 -6.04 -13.22
C GLY A 67 -9.19 -7.49 -12.70
N SER A 68 -8.01 -8.04 -12.45
CA SER A 68 -7.83 -9.38 -11.85
C SER A 68 -7.92 -9.33 -10.32
N VAL A 69 -9.01 -8.74 -9.81
CA VAL A 69 -9.18 -8.36 -8.40
C VAL A 69 -9.12 -9.56 -7.45
N THR A 70 -9.72 -10.70 -7.82
CA THR A 70 -9.68 -11.92 -6.98
C THR A 70 -8.26 -12.44 -6.79
N ALA A 71 -7.42 -12.40 -7.84
CA ALA A 71 -6.03 -12.82 -7.74
C ALA A 71 -5.21 -11.85 -6.85
N ALA A 72 -5.49 -10.55 -6.94
CA ALA A 72 -4.91 -9.55 -6.05
C ALA A 72 -5.28 -9.80 -4.58
N LEU A 73 -6.53 -10.19 -4.31
CA LEU A 73 -7.03 -10.46 -2.95
C LEU A 73 -6.26 -11.61 -2.30
N GLU A 74 -6.10 -12.72 -3.01
CA GLU A 74 -5.36 -13.88 -2.50
C GLU A 74 -3.89 -13.54 -2.24
N MET A 75 -3.27 -12.77 -3.13
CA MET A 75 -1.88 -12.35 -2.99
C MET A 75 -1.68 -11.43 -1.78
N LEU A 76 -2.53 -10.41 -1.62
CA LEU A 76 -2.44 -9.47 -0.49
C LEU A 76 -2.79 -10.13 0.84
N ARG A 77 -3.70 -11.11 0.87
CA ARG A 77 -3.99 -11.87 2.08
C ARG A 77 -2.73 -12.55 2.62
N GLY A 78 -1.93 -13.16 1.74
CA GLY A 78 -0.65 -13.78 2.10
C GLY A 78 0.47 -12.81 2.46
N VAL A 79 0.30 -11.51 2.20
CA VAL A 79 1.24 -10.45 2.64
C VAL A 79 0.81 -9.87 3.98
N VAL A 80 -0.50 -9.63 4.17
CA VAL A 80 -1.06 -8.89 5.32
C VAL A 80 -1.24 -9.75 6.56
N PHE A 81 -1.54 -11.04 6.43
CA PHE A 81 -1.75 -11.92 7.58
C PHE A 81 -0.53 -12.81 7.85
N ARG A 82 -0.30 -13.12 9.12
CA ARG A 82 0.71 -14.11 9.50
C ARG A 82 0.27 -15.51 9.01
N PRO A 83 1.16 -16.29 8.37
CA PRO A 83 0.81 -17.62 7.87
C PRO A 83 0.16 -18.50 8.94
N GLY A 84 -0.94 -19.16 8.60
CA GLY A 84 -1.67 -20.06 9.50
C GLY A 84 -2.52 -19.37 10.57
N THR A 85 -2.64 -18.05 10.56
CA THR A 85 -3.44 -17.28 11.52
C THR A 85 -4.34 -16.26 10.81
N LEU A 86 -5.28 -15.68 11.56
CA LEU A 86 -6.04 -14.51 11.15
C LEU A 86 -5.46 -13.20 11.70
N GLN A 87 -4.25 -13.25 12.28
CA GLN A 87 -3.62 -12.08 12.88
C GLN A 87 -2.91 -11.25 11.82
N GLN A 88 -3.24 -9.96 11.76
CA GLN A 88 -2.59 -8.99 10.91
C GLN A 88 -1.11 -8.80 11.31
N ARG A 89 -0.27 -8.62 10.29
CA ARG A 89 1.15 -8.27 10.45
C ARG A 89 1.29 -6.79 10.74
N ASP A 90 2.06 -6.49 11.79
CA ASP A 90 2.42 -5.14 12.24
C ASP A 90 3.80 -4.69 11.72
N ASP A 91 4.58 -5.62 11.15
CA ASP A 91 5.92 -5.42 10.60
C ASP A 91 5.93 -4.96 9.14
N ILE A 92 4.76 -4.78 8.51
CA ILE A 92 4.62 -4.39 7.10
C ILE A 92 4.22 -2.93 6.92
N PRO A 93 4.62 -2.29 5.80
CA PRO A 93 4.19 -0.93 5.46
C PRO A 93 2.66 -0.77 5.46
N VAL A 94 2.19 0.43 5.85
CA VAL A 94 0.76 0.75 5.94
C VAL A 94 0.11 0.66 4.57
N ILE A 95 0.81 1.04 3.50
CA ILE A 95 0.29 0.91 2.14
C ILE A 95 -0.08 -0.54 1.78
N TYR A 96 0.58 -1.57 2.32
CA TYR A 96 0.24 -2.97 2.00
C TYR A 96 -1.12 -3.35 2.61
N GLN A 97 -1.37 -2.88 3.83
CA GLN A 97 -2.65 -3.06 4.54
C GLN A 97 -3.76 -2.28 3.81
N THR A 98 -3.51 -1.04 3.40
CA THR A 98 -4.50 -0.23 2.67
C THR A 98 -4.76 -0.74 1.23
N ASN A 99 -3.77 -1.37 0.59
CA ASN A 99 -3.97 -2.08 -0.68
C ASN A 99 -4.89 -3.29 -0.48
N PHE A 100 -4.74 -4.01 0.64
CA PHE A 100 -5.65 -5.08 1.01
C PHE A 100 -7.08 -4.56 1.29
N CYS A 101 -7.22 -3.44 1.99
CA CYS A 101 -8.52 -2.76 2.14
C CYS A 101 -9.13 -2.38 0.78
N THR A 102 -8.32 -1.86 -0.14
CA THR A 102 -8.77 -1.48 -1.49
C THR A 102 -9.32 -2.68 -2.24
N VAL A 103 -8.61 -3.81 -2.25
CA VAL A 103 -9.10 -5.03 -2.92
C VAL A 103 -10.33 -5.63 -2.25
N LEU A 104 -10.49 -5.47 -0.92
CA LEU A 104 -11.72 -5.85 -0.22
C LEU A 104 -12.91 -5.02 -0.72
N LEU A 105 -12.76 -3.72 -0.91
CA LEU A 105 -13.83 -2.88 -1.48
C LEU A 105 -14.18 -3.32 -2.91
N LEU A 106 -13.17 -3.53 -3.75
CA LEU A 106 -13.34 -3.96 -5.14
C LEU A 106 -13.99 -5.36 -5.26
N THR A 107 -13.89 -6.20 -4.24
CA THR A 107 -14.53 -7.52 -4.18
C THR A 107 -15.86 -7.53 -3.42
N GLY A 108 -16.41 -6.36 -3.08
CA GLY A 108 -17.71 -6.26 -2.40
C GLY A 108 -17.66 -6.67 -0.92
N ARG A 109 -16.52 -6.45 -0.24
CA ARG A 109 -16.29 -6.82 1.16
C ARG A 109 -16.03 -5.59 2.06
N PRO A 110 -16.99 -4.64 2.17
CA PRO A 110 -16.82 -3.45 3.01
C PRO A 110 -16.65 -3.76 4.51
N GLY A 111 -17.24 -4.87 4.99
CA GLY A 111 -17.09 -5.38 6.37
C GLY A 111 -15.63 -5.62 6.73
N GLY A 112 -14.98 -6.52 5.98
CA GLY A 112 -13.58 -6.82 6.16
C GLY A 112 -12.69 -5.61 5.95
N CYS A 113 -13.01 -4.71 5.01
CA CYS A 113 -12.26 -3.47 4.83
C CYS A 113 -12.28 -2.60 6.10
N ARG A 114 -13.46 -2.44 6.71
CA ARG A 114 -13.63 -1.68 7.95
C ARG A 114 -12.87 -2.30 9.13
N GLU A 115 -12.91 -3.63 9.25
CA GLU A 115 -12.19 -4.39 10.28
C GLU A 115 -10.68 -4.19 10.16
N VAL A 116 -10.12 -4.43 8.98
CA VAL A 116 -8.68 -4.21 8.72
C VAL A 116 -8.28 -2.77 9.02
N LEU A 117 -9.06 -1.77 8.56
CA LEU A 117 -8.78 -0.35 8.83
C LEU A 117 -8.80 0.01 10.33
N ALA A 118 -9.55 -0.72 11.15
CA ALA A 118 -9.57 -0.51 12.60
C ALA A 118 -8.29 -1.06 13.26
N GLU A 119 -7.65 -2.06 12.66
CA GLU A 119 -6.43 -2.70 13.17
C GLU A 119 -5.13 -2.00 12.72
N ILE A 120 -5.16 -1.17 11.67
CA ILE A 120 -3.97 -0.42 11.21
C ILE A 120 -3.44 0.49 12.32
N ARG A 121 -2.13 0.46 12.60
CA ARG A 121 -1.55 1.29 13.67
C ARG A 121 -1.55 2.79 13.35
N ASP A 122 -1.14 3.16 12.15
CA ASP A 122 -1.13 4.56 11.72
C ASP A 122 -2.50 4.98 11.18
N GLN A 123 -3.28 5.52 12.10
CA GLN A 123 -4.66 5.95 11.86
C GLN A 123 -4.75 7.28 11.09
N GLN A 124 -3.65 8.00 10.95
CA GLN A 124 -3.56 9.29 10.25
C GLN A 124 -2.91 9.18 8.86
N HIS A 125 -2.47 7.98 8.46
CA HIS A 125 -1.90 7.75 7.15
C HIS A 125 -2.87 8.20 6.04
N PRO A 126 -2.42 8.95 5.01
CA PRO A 126 -3.30 9.50 3.96
C PRO A 126 -4.21 8.46 3.30
N SER A 127 -3.67 7.27 3.01
CA SER A 127 -4.41 6.18 2.36
C SER A 127 -5.47 5.56 3.28
N VAL A 128 -5.24 5.56 4.61
CA VAL A 128 -6.22 5.13 5.62
C VAL A 128 -7.37 6.14 5.68
N LEU A 129 -7.03 7.43 5.73
CA LEU A 129 -8.02 8.51 5.74
C LEU A 129 -8.90 8.48 4.48
N ARG A 130 -8.28 8.32 3.30
CA ARG A 130 -8.98 8.21 2.02
C ARG A 130 -9.98 7.05 2.02
N LEU A 131 -9.56 5.85 2.43
CA LEU A 131 -10.44 4.67 2.48
C LEU A 131 -11.60 4.84 3.47
N ARG A 132 -11.35 5.47 4.62
CA ARG A 132 -12.40 5.79 5.60
C ARG A 132 -13.40 6.78 5.05
N GLU A 133 -12.93 7.79 4.34
CA GLU A 133 -13.80 8.75 3.68
C GLU A 133 -14.66 8.07 2.60
N THR A 134 -14.05 7.20 1.78
CA THR A 134 -14.77 6.39 0.79
C THR A 134 -15.88 5.56 1.43
N LEU A 135 -15.59 4.84 2.52
CA LEU A 135 -16.60 4.07 3.26
C LEU A 135 -17.69 4.98 3.85
N ARG A 136 -17.33 6.12 4.45
CA ARG A 136 -18.31 7.07 5.02
C ARG A 136 -19.22 7.66 3.95
N LYS A 137 -18.68 8.01 2.78
CA LYS A 137 -19.47 8.51 1.64
C LYS A 137 -20.44 7.43 1.17
N TRP A 138 -19.95 6.21 0.97
CA TRP A 138 -20.78 5.08 0.59
C TRP A 138 -21.88 4.76 1.61
N GLU A 139 -21.59 4.75 2.92
CA GLU A 139 -22.60 4.50 3.96
C GLU A 139 -23.76 5.50 3.88
N LYS A 140 -23.50 6.76 3.49
CA LYS A 140 -24.53 7.79 3.31
C LYS A 140 -25.41 7.57 2.06
N THR A 141 -24.95 6.77 1.10
CA THR A 141 -25.72 6.43 -0.11
C THR A 141 -26.66 5.24 0.10
N LEU A 142 -26.54 4.53 1.23
CA LEU A 142 -27.36 3.34 1.50
C LEU A 142 -28.81 3.73 1.81
N PRO A 143 -29.81 3.04 1.23
CA PRO A 143 -31.19 3.14 1.67
C PRO A 143 -31.31 2.80 3.16
N PHE A 144 -32.22 3.46 3.88
CA PHE A 144 -32.36 3.29 5.35
C PHE A 144 -32.39 1.83 5.81
N PHE A 145 -33.13 0.95 5.13
CA PHE A 145 -33.18 -0.48 5.47
C PHE A 145 -31.86 -1.21 5.23
N GLN A 146 -31.15 -0.91 4.15
CA GLN A 146 -29.83 -1.49 3.89
C GLN A 146 -28.78 -0.97 4.87
N TRP A 147 -28.88 0.31 5.23
CA TRP A 147 -28.04 0.91 6.27
C TRP A 147 -28.26 0.22 7.62
N LEU A 148 -29.52 -0.05 8.01
CA LEU A 148 -29.82 -0.77 9.26
C LEU A 148 -29.30 -2.20 9.22
N ASN A 149 -29.54 -2.93 8.13
CA ASN A 149 -29.01 -4.29 7.93
C ASN A 149 -27.48 -4.32 8.01
N TRP A 150 -26.82 -3.32 7.43
CA TRP A 150 -25.37 -3.14 7.54
C TRP A 150 -24.91 -2.93 8.98
N LYS A 151 -25.62 -2.12 9.77
CA LYS A 151 -25.31 -1.95 11.20
C LYS A 151 -25.54 -3.24 12.00
N MET A 152 -26.41 -4.14 11.53
CA MET A 152 -26.61 -5.47 12.09
C MET A 152 -25.62 -6.53 11.55
N GLY A 153 -24.64 -6.15 10.73
CA GLY A 153 -23.59 -7.03 10.22
C GLY A 153 -23.90 -7.72 8.89
N VAL A 154 -25.01 -7.39 8.23
CA VAL A 154 -25.37 -7.92 6.91
C VAL A 154 -24.78 -7.03 5.81
N ALA A 155 -23.94 -7.60 4.95
CA ALA A 155 -23.31 -6.85 3.86
C ALA A 155 -24.36 -6.34 2.83
N PRO A 156 -24.41 -5.03 2.52
CA PRO A 156 -25.27 -4.51 1.48
C PRO A 156 -24.88 -5.04 0.09
N SER A 157 -25.86 -5.20 -0.80
CA SER A 157 -25.62 -5.58 -2.20
C SER A 157 -25.09 -4.43 -3.07
N VAL A 158 -25.04 -3.21 -2.53
CA VAL A 158 -24.58 -2.01 -3.25
C VAL A 158 -23.05 -1.93 -3.17
N PRO A 159 -22.33 -1.95 -4.30
CA PRO A 159 -20.87 -1.88 -4.30
C PRO A 159 -20.36 -0.52 -3.79
N VAL A 160 -19.16 -0.51 -3.21
CA VAL A 160 -18.50 0.72 -2.78
C VAL A 160 -17.80 1.36 -3.99
N PRO A 161 -18.14 2.60 -4.39
CA PRO A 161 -17.43 3.27 -5.47
C PRO A 161 -16.01 3.63 -5.04
N VAL A 162 -15.01 3.12 -5.76
CA VAL A 162 -13.59 3.45 -5.56
C VAL A 162 -13.20 4.48 -6.61
N GLU A 163 -13.24 5.76 -6.25
CA GLU A 163 -13.01 6.91 -7.15
C GLU A 163 -11.53 7.31 -7.24
N PHE A 164 -10.61 6.39 -6.96
CA PHE A 164 -9.18 6.61 -7.01
C PHE A 164 -8.49 5.40 -7.65
N THR A 165 -7.27 5.61 -8.17
CA THR A 165 -6.49 4.54 -8.79
C THR A 165 -6.24 3.42 -7.78
N PRO A 166 -6.60 2.15 -8.09
CA PRO A 166 -6.42 1.06 -7.15
C PRO A 166 -4.95 0.83 -6.77
N GLY A 167 -4.70 0.91 -5.47
CA GLY A 167 -3.45 0.55 -4.82
C GLY A 167 -2.27 1.49 -5.04
N GLU A 168 -1.35 1.45 -4.08
CA GLU A 168 -0.11 2.25 -4.02
C GLU A 168 1.12 1.35 -3.96
N PHE A 169 2.19 1.74 -4.65
CA PHE A 169 3.44 0.97 -4.69
C PHE A 169 4.43 1.41 -3.61
N ILE A 170 4.51 2.71 -3.35
CA ILE A 170 5.52 3.36 -2.53
C ILE A 170 4.82 4.12 -1.41
N GLU A 171 5.38 4.07 -0.20
CA GLU A 171 4.85 4.81 0.95
C GLU A 171 5.05 6.29 0.65
N PRO A 172 4.03 7.16 0.81
CA PRO A 172 4.27 8.59 0.73
C PRO A 172 5.31 8.93 1.80
N SER A 173 6.53 9.24 1.37
CA SER A 173 7.52 9.79 2.28
C SER A 173 6.88 10.99 2.93
N SER A 174 7.00 11.11 4.26
CA SER A 174 6.56 12.25 5.06
C SER A 174 7.38 13.50 4.72
N THR A 175 7.41 13.85 3.43
CA THR A 175 8.24 14.86 2.82
C THR A 175 7.56 16.20 3.02
N THR A 176 8.11 16.92 4.01
CA THR A 176 8.11 18.37 4.20
C THR A 176 6.75 19.05 4.37
N ALA A 177 6.48 19.46 5.62
CA ALA A 177 5.75 20.70 5.84
C ALA A 177 6.34 21.79 4.93
N PRO A 178 5.51 22.67 4.32
CA PRO A 178 6.05 23.79 3.58
C PRO A 178 6.94 24.60 4.52
N ASP A 179 8.21 24.75 4.15
CA ASP A 179 9.13 25.69 4.78
C ASP A 179 8.49 27.07 4.71
N ASN A 180 7.86 27.47 5.82
CA ASN A 180 7.26 28.77 5.97
C ASN A 180 8.39 29.75 6.32
N GLU A 181 9.30 29.95 5.37
CA GLU A 181 10.40 30.91 5.43
C GLU A 181 10.32 31.84 4.22
N SER A 182 9.25 32.64 4.16
CA SER A 182 9.24 33.93 3.45
C SER A 182 8.05 34.78 3.88
N ALA A 183 8.05 35.20 5.15
CA ALA A 183 7.22 36.31 5.62
C ALA A 183 7.90 37.01 6.80
N ALA A 184 9.18 37.35 6.65
CA ALA A 184 9.89 38.22 7.58
C ALA A 184 10.93 39.07 6.83
N ALA A 185 10.46 40.00 5.99
CA ALA A 185 11.24 41.16 5.60
C ALA A 185 10.34 42.33 5.17
N SER A 186 10.67 43.52 5.66
CA SER A 186 10.11 44.85 5.36
C SER A 186 8.90 45.34 6.17
N ALA A 187 9.09 45.49 7.48
CA ALA A 187 8.56 46.68 8.15
C ALA A 187 9.63 47.78 8.03
N ASP A 188 9.36 48.80 7.21
CA ASP A 188 10.14 50.03 7.09
C ASP A 188 9.52 51.10 8.00
N PRO A 189 10.17 51.53 9.09
CA PRO A 189 9.67 52.58 9.96
C PRO A 189 10.41 53.89 9.67
N SER A 190 10.07 54.61 8.60
CA SER A 190 10.53 56.00 8.41
C SER A 190 9.72 56.75 7.35
N LYS A 191 8.55 57.27 7.72
CA LYS A 191 8.04 58.57 7.24
C LYS A 191 7.20 59.25 8.33
N THR A 192 7.84 60.19 9.02
CA THR A 192 7.23 61.38 9.63
C THR A 192 7.75 62.58 8.86
#